data_AF-A0A0R1Z0J8-F1
#
_entry.id   AF-A0A0R1Z0J8-F1
#
_cell.length_a   1.000
_cell.length_b   1.000
_cell.length_c   1.000
_cell.angle_alpha   90.00
_cell.angle_beta   90.00
_cell.angle_gamma   90.00
#
_symmetry.space_group_name_H-M   'P 1'
#
loop_
_entity.id
_entity.type
_entity.pdbx_description
1 polymer ?
#
loop_
_entity_poly.entity_id
_entity_poly.type
_entity_poly.pdbx_seq_one_letter_code
_entity_poly.pdbx_strand_id
1 'polypeptide(L)'
;MKKLLMTACLLVVLPVSLFGCSTNSNSDKSSSSSTQNTAQSSSSTASSASASDASSSSSKVTTVTGRKAVKVRYENLKFTTTLDHEYQEEHLYRYVPGTVTSNQIFHWDGLNVSTNTKVHVDKKAIATFKDHDDNEYDHEDFYRIKFDNGKSSKQYWVNDDVLQNDHETDYDD
;
A
#
# COMPACT_ATOMS: atom_id res chain seq x y z
N MET A 1 43.88 22.18 -12.00
CA MET A 1 45.22 21.53 -12.07
C MET A 1 45.03 20.05 -12.35
N LYS A 2 45.97 19.36 -13.02
CA LYS A 2 45.84 17.94 -13.38
C LYS A 2 46.56 17.05 -12.35
N LYS A 3 45.95 15.93 -11.92
CA LYS A 3 46.64 14.75 -11.38
C LYS A 3 45.93 13.47 -11.85
N LEU A 4 46.72 12.44 -12.11
CA LEU A 4 46.34 11.11 -12.61
C LEU A 4 46.94 10.05 -11.68
N LEU A 5 46.19 8.98 -11.39
CA LEU A 5 46.62 7.61 -11.05
C LEU A 5 45.32 6.78 -10.98
N MET A 6 45.04 5.81 -11.86
CA MET A 6 45.66 4.50 -12.10
C MET A 6 45.12 3.37 -11.20
N THR A 7 44.19 2.61 -11.80
CA THR A 7 44.17 1.13 -11.88
C THR A 7 44.39 0.28 -10.62
N ALA A 8 43.35 -0.48 -10.27
CA ALA A 8 43.49 -1.85 -9.79
C ALA A 8 42.33 -2.70 -10.37
N CYS A 9 42.65 -3.85 -10.97
CA CYS A 9 41.65 -4.88 -11.31
C CYS A 9 41.74 -6.02 -10.28
N LEU A 10 40.61 -6.57 -9.88
CA LEU A 10 40.54 -7.85 -9.18
C LEU A 10 39.41 -8.72 -9.78
N LEU A 11 39.61 -10.03 -9.76
CA LEU A 11 38.77 -11.04 -10.42
C LEU A 11 38.06 -11.94 -9.38
N VAL A 12 37.23 -12.86 -9.89
CA VAL A 12 36.56 -13.99 -9.19
C VAL A 12 35.52 -13.54 -8.13
N VAL A 13 34.38 -14.21 -7.89
CA VAL A 13 33.91 -15.56 -8.27
C VAL A 13 32.45 -15.54 -8.74
N LEU A 14 32.10 -16.41 -9.71
CA LEU A 14 30.71 -16.74 -10.07
C LEU A 14 30.27 -18.05 -9.38
N PRO A 15 29.22 -18.06 -8.55
CA PRO A 15 28.57 -19.30 -8.11
C PRO A 15 27.58 -19.79 -9.18
N VAL A 16 27.84 -20.96 -9.76
CA VAL A 16 26.88 -21.65 -10.65
C VAL A 16 25.97 -22.54 -9.78
N SER A 17 24.70 -22.18 -9.63
CA SER A 17 23.68 -23.01 -9.00
C SER A 17 23.08 -23.99 -10.02
N LEU A 18 22.99 -25.27 -9.64
CA LEU A 18 22.54 -26.33 -10.55
C LEU A 18 21.01 -26.46 -10.59
N PHE A 19 20.48 -26.90 -11.73
CA PHE A 19 19.12 -27.40 -11.82
C PHE A 19 18.99 -28.74 -11.09
N GLY A 20 18.05 -28.84 -10.16
CA GLY A 20 17.66 -30.10 -9.50
C GLY A 20 16.28 -30.55 -9.96
N CYS A 21 16.22 -31.54 -10.85
CA CYS A 21 14.98 -32.21 -11.23
C CYS A 21 14.87 -33.57 -10.51
N SER A 22 13.77 -33.80 -9.78
CA SER A 22 13.42 -35.10 -9.19
C SER A 22 12.02 -35.51 -9.65
N THR A 23 11.85 -36.77 -10.04
CA THR A 23 10.68 -37.23 -10.82
C THR A 23 9.73 -38.13 -10.01
N ASN A 24 8.45 -38.02 -10.35
CA ASN A 24 7.27 -38.76 -9.91
C ASN A 24 7.40 -40.27 -9.60
N SER A 25 6.60 -40.74 -8.64
CA SER A 25 6.01 -42.10 -8.53
C SER A 25 4.71 -41.99 -7.71
N ASN A 26 3.50 -42.37 -8.16
CA ASN A 26 2.93 -43.73 -8.38
C ASN A 26 3.12 -44.67 -7.15
N SER A 27 2.13 -45.34 -6.55
CA SER A 27 0.63 -45.45 -6.67
C SER A 27 0.06 -45.99 -5.31
N ASP A 28 -1.22 -46.29 -5.00
CA ASP A 28 -2.53 -46.33 -5.70
C ASP A 28 -3.74 -46.31 -4.68
N LYS A 29 -4.98 -46.15 -5.19
CA LYS A 29 -6.32 -46.60 -4.70
C LYS A 29 -6.69 -46.80 -3.18
N SER A 30 -7.75 -46.07 -2.79
CA SER A 30 -9.10 -46.55 -2.35
C SER A 30 -9.57 -46.66 -0.87
N SER A 31 -10.68 -45.94 -0.60
CA SER A 31 -11.91 -46.33 0.13
C SER A 31 -12.13 -46.10 1.65
N SER A 32 -13.43 -45.92 1.99
CA SER A 32 -14.13 -45.90 3.31
C SER A 32 -13.79 -44.87 4.41
N SER A 33 -14.61 -43.80 4.43
CA SER A 33 -15.32 -43.21 5.59
C SER A 33 -14.90 -43.49 7.05
N SER A 34 -14.72 -42.41 7.82
CA SER A 34 -15.41 -42.19 9.11
C SER A 34 -15.35 -40.70 9.54
N THR A 35 -16.14 -40.33 10.55
CA THR A 35 -16.38 -38.94 11.00
C THR A 35 -15.68 -38.67 12.33
N GLN A 36 -15.04 -37.49 12.52
CA GLN A 36 -15.22 -36.62 13.71
C GLN A 36 -14.28 -35.39 13.73
N ASN A 37 -14.66 -34.40 14.56
CA ASN A 37 -13.91 -33.16 14.79
C ASN A 37 -12.73 -33.38 15.76
N THR A 38 -11.60 -32.73 15.49
CA THR A 38 -10.80 -32.07 16.53
C THR A 38 -10.22 -30.75 15.97
N ALA A 39 -10.06 -29.74 16.81
CA ALA A 39 -9.44 -28.47 16.44
C ALA A 39 -7.89 -28.53 16.53
N GLN A 40 -7.26 -27.37 16.38
CA GLN A 40 -5.84 -27.05 16.69
C GLN A 40 -4.82 -27.30 15.56
N SER A 41 -4.63 -26.27 14.73
CA SER A 41 -3.38 -25.94 14.04
C SER A 41 -3.35 -24.41 13.94
N SER A 42 -2.58 -23.71 14.78
CA SER A 42 -1.11 -23.54 14.79
C SER A 42 -0.72 -22.21 14.13
N SER A 43 -0.04 -21.34 14.88
CA SER A 43 0.37 -20.00 14.46
C SER A 43 1.25 -19.99 13.21
N SER A 44 0.87 -19.20 12.22
CA SER A 44 1.70 -18.86 11.05
C SER A 44 1.83 -17.34 10.92
N THR A 45 2.72 -16.75 11.71
CA THR A 45 3.15 -15.36 11.54
C THR A 45 3.84 -15.21 10.18
N ALA A 46 3.16 -14.55 9.24
CA ALA A 46 3.66 -14.32 7.89
C ALA A 46 4.72 -13.21 7.86
N SER A 47 5.93 -13.50 8.34
CA SER A 47 7.08 -12.61 8.28
C SER A 47 7.58 -12.45 6.84
N SER A 48 7.02 -11.46 6.14
CA SER A 48 7.41 -11.07 4.78
C SER A 48 8.81 -10.42 4.76
N ALA A 49 9.83 -11.27 4.64
CA ALA A 49 11.22 -10.84 4.51
C ALA A 49 11.40 -9.88 3.31
N SER A 50 11.61 -8.59 3.61
CA SER A 50 11.88 -7.58 2.59
C SER A 50 13.34 -7.67 2.15
N ALA A 51 13.58 -8.18 0.94
CA ALA A 51 14.89 -8.12 0.31
C ALA A 51 15.27 -6.65 0.05
N SER A 52 16.42 -6.22 0.58
CA SER A 52 16.92 -4.85 0.46
C SER A 52 17.72 -4.67 -0.82
N ASP A 53 17.04 -4.43 -1.94
CA ASP A 53 17.68 -3.98 -3.18
C ASP A 53 17.95 -2.47 -3.16
N ALA A 54 19.13 -2.06 -3.62
CA ALA A 54 19.60 -0.68 -3.53
C ALA A 54 19.59 0.05 -4.88
N SER A 55 19.44 1.38 -4.83
CA SER A 55 19.66 2.34 -5.92
C SER A 55 18.71 2.35 -7.13
N SER A 56 17.52 2.92 -6.94
CA SER A 56 17.13 4.12 -7.72
C SER A 56 15.98 4.86 -7.04
N SER A 57 15.85 6.17 -7.26
CA SER A 57 14.77 7.00 -6.70
C SER A 57 13.46 6.84 -7.50
N SER A 58 13.01 5.60 -7.68
CA SER A 58 11.69 5.28 -8.18
C SER A 58 10.73 5.14 -7.00
N SER A 59 9.69 5.98 -6.92
CA SER A 59 8.65 5.86 -5.89
C SER A 59 8.11 4.44 -5.86
N LYS A 60 8.30 3.75 -4.73
CA LYS A 60 7.92 2.34 -4.56
C LYS A 60 6.41 2.20 -4.80
N VAL A 61 6.03 1.22 -5.61
CA VAL A 61 4.63 0.89 -5.87
C VAL A 61 4.40 -0.56 -5.45
N THR A 62 3.51 -0.77 -4.50
CA THR A 62 3.08 -2.09 -4.07
C THR A 62 1.67 -2.37 -4.60
N THR A 63 1.30 -3.65 -4.66
CA THR A 63 -0.07 -4.07 -4.96
C THR A 63 -0.57 -4.89 -3.77
N VAL A 64 -1.64 -4.41 -3.13
CA VAL A 64 -2.16 -4.99 -1.89
C VAL A 64 -3.61 -5.42 -2.09
N THR A 65 -3.93 -6.63 -1.63
CA THR A 65 -5.29 -7.15 -1.55
C THR A 65 -5.81 -6.86 -0.14
N GLY A 66 -6.86 -6.04 -0.03
CA GLY A 66 -7.44 -5.61 1.25
C GLY A 66 -8.87 -6.08 1.46
N ARG A 67 -9.45 -5.75 2.62
CA ARG A 67 -10.87 -6.00 2.93
C ARG A 67 -11.78 -5.29 1.91
N LYS A 68 -12.96 -5.85 1.64
CA LYS A 68 -13.96 -5.27 0.73
C LYS A 68 -14.87 -4.30 1.48
N ALA A 69 -15.07 -3.12 0.90
CA ALA A 69 -16.10 -2.19 1.37
C ALA A 69 -17.47 -2.75 0.98
N VAL A 70 -18.42 -2.76 1.93
CA VAL A 70 -19.81 -3.19 1.67
C VAL A 70 -20.61 -2.12 0.92
N LYS A 71 -20.17 -0.86 1.01
CA LYS A 71 -20.80 0.32 0.42
C LYS A 71 -19.74 1.42 0.29
N VAL A 72 -19.71 2.15 -0.82
CA VAL A 72 -18.88 3.35 -0.96
C VAL A 72 -19.76 4.50 -1.48
N ARG A 73 -19.82 5.61 -0.75
CA ARG A 73 -20.43 6.86 -1.25
C ARG A 73 -19.37 7.72 -1.94
N TYR A 74 -19.78 8.60 -2.83
CA TYR A 74 -18.91 9.59 -3.47
C TYR A 74 -19.56 10.97 -3.46
N GLU A 75 -18.79 11.97 -3.04
CA GLU A 75 -19.20 13.36 -2.93
C GLU A 75 -18.22 14.24 -3.74
N ASN A 76 -18.74 15.27 -4.41
CA ASN A 76 -17.92 16.20 -5.19
C ASN A 76 -17.57 17.39 -4.29
N LEU A 77 -16.28 17.65 -4.11
CA LEU A 77 -15.76 18.77 -3.32
C LEU A 77 -14.90 19.66 -4.22
N LYS A 78 -14.49 20.84 -3.73
CA LYS A 78 -13.53 21.69 -4.43
C LYS A 78 -12.84 22.65 -3.47
N PHE A 79 -11.76 22.21 -2.85
CA PHE A 79 -10.95 23.02 -1.94
C PHE A 79 -9.45 22.80 -2.17
N THR A 80 -8.62 23.47 -1.38
CA THR A 80 -7.15 23.33 -1.44
C THR A 80 -6.59 23.56 -0.05
N THR A 81 -5.96 22.51 0.49
CA THR A 81 -5.39 22.47 1.84
C THR A 81 -3.92 22.01 1.76
N THR A 82 -3.29 21.75 2.90
CA THR A 82 -1.94 21.18 3.04
C THR A 82 -1.99 19.73 3.53
N LEU A 83 -0.84 19.04 3.53
CA LEU A 83 -0.72 17.74 4.18
C LEU A 83 -0.56 17.94 5.69
N ASP A 84 -1.20 17.13 6.52
CA ASP A 84 -0.94 17.14 7.96
C ASP A 84 0.44 16.50 8.27
N HIS A 85 0.86 16.49 9.53
CA HIS A 85 2.11 15.87 9.97
C HIS A 85 2.10 14.33 9.88
N GLU A 86 0.93 13.71 10.04
CA GLU A 86 0.72 12.26 10.01
C GLU A 86 0.76 11.67 8.59
N TYR A 87 0.88 12.50 7.55
CA TYR A 87 0.90 12.07 6.14
C TYR A 87 1.95 10.99 5.83
N GLN A 88 3.04 10.89 6.61
CA GLN A 88 4.11 9.91 6.38
C GLN A 88 3.78 8.51 6.88
N GLU A 89 2.84 8.38 7.81
CA GLU A 89 2.39 7.09 8.34
C GLU A 89 1.38 6.45 7.37
N GLU A 90 0.57 7.29 6.73
CA GLU A 90 -0.48 6.90 5.79
C GLU A 90 -0.02 6.70 4.33
N HIS A 91 -0.95 6.36 3.43
CA HIS A 91 -0.65 5.83 2.10
C HIS A 91 -1.40 6.53 0.94
N LEU A 92 -0.77 6.54 -0.24
CA LEU A 92 -1.35 7.03 -1.50
C LEU A 92 -1.94 5.89 -2.30
N TYR A 93 -3.25 5.88 -2.51
CA TYR A 93 -3.97 4.82 -3.21
C TYR A 93 -4.36 5.21 -4.64
N ARG A 94 -4.38 4.25 -5.57
CA ARG A 94 -4.89 4.48 -6.95
C ARG A 94 -6.41 4.56 -7.03
N TYR A 95 -7.09 3.74 -6.22
CA TYR A 95 -8.54 3.68 -6.06
C TYR A 95 -8.86 3.77 -4.56
N VAL A 96 -10.09 4.15 -4.20
CA VAL A 96 -10.55 4.08 -2.80
C VAL A 96 -10.39 2.62 -2.31
N PRO A 97 -9.81 2.38 -1.11
CA PRO A 97 -9.77 1.05 -0.49
C PRO A 97 -11.13 0.32 -0.52
N GLY A 98 -11.07 -1.00 -0.55
CA GLY A 98 -12.25 -1.87 -0.67
C GLY A 98 -12.96 -1.90 -2.02
N THR A 99 -12.80 -0.91 -2.91
CA THR A 99 -13.48 -0.91 -4.22
C THR A 99 -12.95 -2.01 -5.16
N VAL A 100 -11.65 -1.97 -5.46
CA VAL A 100 -10.94 -2.98 -6.25
C VAL A 100 -10.52 -4.16 -5.38
N THR A 101 -10.17 -5.30 -5.98
CA THR A 101 -9.76 -6.50 -5.20
C THR A 101 -8.29 -6.45 -4.83
N SER A 102 -7.46 -5.94 -5.73
CA SER A 102 -6.06 -5.59 -5.45
C SER A 102 -5.84 -4.14 -5.88
N ASN A 103 -5.39 -3.30 -4.96
CA ASN A 103 -5.19 -1.86 -5.17
C ASN A 103 -3.70 -1.57 -5.35
N GLN A 104 -3.37 -0.50 -6.08
CA GLN A 104 -2.00 -0.01 -6.15
C GLN A 104 -1.80 1.06 -5.08
N ILE A 105 -0.78 0.85 -4.25
CA ILE A 105 -0.32 1.78 -3.22
C ILE A 105 1.00 2.38 -3.68
N PHE A 106 1.14 3.68 -3.53
CA PHE A 106 2.36 4.44 -3.78
C PHE A 106 2.88 4.95 -2.43
N HIS A 107 4.20 4.92 -2.25
CA HIS A 107 4.83 5.58 -1.11
C HIS A 107 5.10 7.07 -1.43
N TRP A 108 5.16 7.90 -0.40
CA TRP A 108 5.49 9.33 -0.49
C TRP A 108 6.94 9.59 -0.94
N ASP A 109 7.81 8.58 -0.79
CA ASP A 109 9.19 8.58 -1.24
C ASP A 109 9.35 9.01 -2.70
N GLY A 110 10.20 9.99 -2.94
CA GLY A 110 10.47 10.53 -4.28
C GLY A 110 9.44 11.53 -4.81
N LEU A 111 8.32 11.78 -4.11
CA LEU A 111 7.38 12.84 -4.51
C LEU A 111 7.85 14.26 -4.14
N ASN A 112 8.86 14.38 -3.27
CA ASN A 112 9.42 15.64 -2.77
C ASN A 112 8.32 16.56 -2.18
N VAL A 113 7.63 16.04 -1.17
CA VAL A 113 6.58 16.72 -0.40
C VAL A 113 6.95 16.82 1.07
N SER A 114 6.22 17.67 1.79
CA SER A 114 6.26 17.93 3.22
C SER A 114 4.88 18.40 3.68
N THR A 115 4.63 18.53 4.98
CA THR A 115 3.35 19.01 5.54
C THR A 115 2.80 20.24 4.79
N ASN A 116 3.61 21.28 4.65
CA ASN A 116 3.29 22.54 3.97
C ASN A 116 3.06 22.42 2.43
N THR A 117 3.00 21.21 1.87
CA THR A 117 2.71 20.97 0.45
C THR A 117 1.22 21.10 0.16
N LYS A 118 0.87 22.02 -0.73
CA LYS A 118 -0.53 22.23 -1.14
C LYS A 118 -1.04 21.11 -2.04
N VAL A 119 -2.26 20.67 -1.73
CA VAL A 119 -3.04 19.69 -2.48
C VAL A 119 -4.43 20.23 -2.79
N HIS A 120 -4.88 20.04 -4.03
CA HIS A 120 -6.26 20.31 -4.40
C HIS A 120 -7.10 19.06 -4.22
N VAL A 121 -8.25 19.18 -3.53
CA VAL A 121 -9.21 18.10 -3.34
C VAL A 121 -10.42 18.36 -4.22
N ASP A 122 -10.83 17.35 -5.01
CA ASP A 122 -12.00 17.43 -5.90
C ASP A 122 -13.09 16.37 -5.63
N LYS A 123 -12.83 15.41 -4.74
CA LYS A 123 -13.81 14.40 -4.28
C LYS A 123 -13.53 13.96 -2.84
N LYS A 124 -14.60 13.58 -2.15
CA LYS A 124 -14.60 12.69 -0.99
C LYS A 124 -15.23 11.36 -1.36
N ALA A 125 -14.81 10.28 -0.71
CA ALA A 125 -15.47 8.99 -0.72
C ALA A 125 -15.58 8.48 0.71
N ILE A 126 -16.74 7.92 1.05
CA ILE A 126 -17.00 7.33 2.37
C ILE A 126 -17.11 5.83 2.16
N ALA A 127 -16.09 5.09 2.59
CA ALA A 127 -16.04 3.64 2.47
C ALA A 127 -16.55 2.99 3.75
N THR A 128 -17.71 2.33 3.66
CA THR A 128 -18.21 1.50 4.77
C THR A 128 -17.63 0.11 4.64
N PHE A 129 -16.91 -0.32 5.68
CA PHE A 129 -16.52 -1.71 5.87
C PHE A 129 -17.43 -2.36 6.89
N LYS A 130 -17.30 -3.67 7.07
CA LYS A 130 -18.00 -4.40 8.11
C LYS A 130 -16.95 -5.07 8.98
N ASP A 131 -17.04 -4.90 10.28
CA ASP A 131 -16.18 -5.64 11.20
C ASP A 131 -16.61 -7.13 11.24
N HIS A 132 -15.64 -7.98 11.52
CA HIS A 132 -15.80 -9.42 11.69
C HIS A 132 -16.00 -9.83 13.15
N ASP A 133 -15.57 -9.01 14.13
CA ASP A 133 -15.51 -9.39 15.54
C ASP A 133 -16.78 -9.02 16.32
N ASP A 134 -17.38 -7.84 16.06
CA ASP A 134 -18.63 -7.37 16.70
C ASP A 134 -19.84 -7.25 15.75
N ASN A 135 -19.61 -7.34 14.42
CA ASN A 135 -20.60 -7.17 13.35
C ASN A 135 -21.08 -5.69 13.17
N GLU A 136 -20.34 -4.70 13.66
CA GLU A 136 -20.58 -3.28 13.38
C GLU A 136 -20.03 -2.85 11.99
N TYR A 137 -20.10 -1.56 11.68
CA TYR A 137 -19.77 -0.99 10.37
C TYR A 137 -18.82 0.20 10.50
N ASP A 138 -17.54 -0.01 10.20
CA ASP A 138 -16.57 1.07 10.10
C ASP A 138 -16.89 2.01 8.95
N HIS A 139 -16.52 3.28 9.13
CA HIS A 139 -16.61 4.32 8.12
C HIS A 139 -15.24 4.99 7.96
N GLU A 140 -14.52 4.63 6.89
CA GLU A 140 -13.25 5.25 6.52
C GLU A 140 -13.51 6.33 5.45
N ASP A 141 -13.01 7.54 5.67
CA ASP A 141 -13.11 8.63 4.72
C ASP A 141 -11.84 8.74 3.85
N PHE A 142 -12.05 9.07 2.57
CA PHE A 142 -10.97 9.17 1.59
C PHE A 142 -11.14 10.39 0.68
N TYR A 143 -10.08 11.18 0.53
CA TYR A 143 -10.07 12.36 -0.35
C TYR A 143 -9.27 12.12 -1.62
N ARG A 144 -9.76 12.62 -2.76
CA ARG A 144 -9.03 12.58 -4.03
C ARG A 144 -8.19 13.84 -4.20
N ILE A 145 -6.88 13.70 -4.02
CA ILE A 145 -5.91 14.79 -4.09
C ILE A 145 -5.21 14.89 -5.45
N LYS A 146 -4.72 16.09 -5.75
CA LYS A 146 -3.72 16.39 -6.79
C LYS A 146 -2.79 17.49 -6.29
N PHE A 147 -1.48 17.24 -6.25
CA PHE A 147 -0.46 18.19 -5.78
C PHE A 147 -0.36 19.44 -6.66
N ASP A 148 -0.11 20.60 -6.05
CA ASP A 148 0.13 21.88 -6.73
C ASP A 148 1.62 22.08 -7.12
N ASN A 149 2.25 21.02 -7.63
CA ASN A 149 3.69 20.99 -7.89
C ASN A 149 4.07 21.03 -9.39
N GLY A 150 3.09 21.35 -10.27
CA GLY A 150 3.28 21.61 -11.70
C GLY A 150 3.79 20.45 -12.57
N LYS A 151 4.09 19.28 -11.97
CA LYS A 151 4.82 18.18 -12.61
C LYS A 151 3.99 16.92 -12.85
N SER A 152 2.77 16.85 -12.33
CA SER A 152 1.87 15.71 -12.58
C SER A 152 0.40 16.10 -12.56
N SER A 153 -0.36 15.58 -13.53
CA SER A 153 -1.83 15.56 -13.49
C SER A 153 -2.39 14.34 -12.75
N LYS A 154 -1.51 13.46 -12.24
CA LYS A 154 -1.89 12.24 -11.53
C LYS A 154 -2.65 12.56 -10.24
N GLN A 155 -3.80 11.91 -10.10
CA GLN A 155 -4.62 11.95 -8.89
C GLN A 155 -4.31 10.73 -8.01
N TYR A 156 -4.50 10.90 -6.71
CA TYR A 156 -4.40 9.84 -5.71
C TYR A 156 -5.61 9.92 -4.78
N TRP A 157 -5.99 8.80 -4.18
CA TRP A 157 -6.82 8.79 -2.98
C TRP A 157 -5.93 8.69 -1.75
N VAL A 158 -6.28 9.41 -0.70
CA VAL A 158 -5.63 9.37 0.63
C VAL A 158 -6.71 9.26 1.69
N ASN A 159 -6.38 8.70 2.85
CA ASN A 159 -7.24 8.78 4.05
C ASN A 159 -7.40 10.25 4.52
N ASP A 160 -8.35 10.52 5.42
CA ASP A 160 -8.60 11.84 5.97
C ASP A 160 -7.45 12.42 6.82
N ASP A 161 -6.77 11.62 7.64
CA ASP A 161 -5.64 12.03 8.52
C ASP A 161 -4.41 12.57 7.74
N VAL A 162 -4.39 12.37 6.42
CA VAL A 162 -3.34 12.89 5.52
C VAL A 162 -3.49 14.39 5.26
N LEU A 163 -4.67 14.97 5.49
CA LEU A 163 -4.97 16.37 5.16
C LEU A 163 -5.05 17.22 6.42
N GLN A 164 -4.50 18.43 6.34
CA GLN A 164 -4.69 19.43 7.40
C GLN A 164 -6.19 19.69 7.55
N ASN A 165 -6.73 19.47 8.75
CA ASN A 165 -8.17 19.60 9.00
C ASN A 165 -8.62 21.08 9.14
N ASP A 166 -8.18 21.96 8.24
CA ASP A 166 -8.51 23.40 8.20
C ASP A 166 -9.96 23.69 7.76
N HIS A 167 -10.81 22.66 7.78
CA HIS A 167 -12.22 22.67 7.40
C HIS A 167 -13.14 22.12 8.50
N GLU A 168 -12.62 21.76 9.68
CA GLU A 168 -13.44 21.81 10.88
C GLU A 168 -13.83 23.26 11.17
N THR A 169 -15.08 23.59 10.88
CA THR A 169 -15.71 24.74 11.50
C THR A 169 -15.91 24.41 12.96
N ASP A 170 -15.07 24.98 13.83
CA ASP A 170 -15.32 25.02 15.28
C ASP A 170 -16.78 25.42 15.52
N TYR A 171 -17.57 24.49 16.04
CA TYR A 171 -18.91 24.78 16.52
C TYR A 171 -18.79 25.35 17.94
N ASP A 172 -18.47 26.64 18.02
CA ASP A 172 -18.63 27.44 19.24
C ASP A 172 -20.10 27.39 19.70
N ASP A 173 -20.34 26.82 20.90
CA ASP A 173 -21.62 26.75 21.64
C ASP A 173 -21.43 27.26 23.08
#